data_AF-A0A810NMR7-F1
#
_entry.id   AF-A0A810NMR7-F1
#
_cell.length_a   1.000
_cell.length_b   1.000
_cell.length_c   1.000
_cell.angle_alpha   90.00
_cell.angle_beta   90.00
_cell.angle_gamma   90.00
#
_symmetry.space_group_name_H-M   'P 1'
#
loop_
_entity.id
_entity.type
_entity.pdbx_description
1 polymer ?
#
loop_
_entity_poly.entity_id
_entity_poly.type
_entity_poly.pdbx_seq_one_letter_code
_entity_poly.pdbx_strand_id
1 'polypeptide(L)'
;MTPDPAARLTALYERHHRQVYAYAVSRAGRPLADDVVSETFLVAWRRLADVPAQALPWLLGVARNVMLERHRDQARQAGLAEEMARWIREADDVADGVTERAATLAALAWLPDRDREILTLTAWHGLSTGQAAQVLGCSRATFLVRLHRARKRFTQVTSVQSAVAPSPSTTRRVTDGQRVAAAG
;
A
#
# COMPACT_ATOMS: atom_id res chain seq x y z
N MET A 1 35.79 -16.72 -5.44
CA MET A 1 34.64 -17.38 -6.10
C MET A 1 33.47 -16.40 -6.06
N THR A 2 33.23 -15.65 -7.12
CA THR A 2 31.97 -14.90 -7.25
C THR A 2 30.83 -15.92 -7.22
N PRO A 3 29.78 -15.74 -6.40
CA PRO A 3 28.65 -16.65 -6.41
C PRO A 3 28.08 -16.72 -7.83
N ASP A 4 27.67 -17.91 -8.24
CA ASP A 4 26.97 -18.15 -9.50
C ASP A 4 25.87 -17.08 -9.69
N PRO A 5 25.86 -16.35 -10.82
CA PRO A 5 24.83 -15.34 -11.09
C PRO A 5 23.41 -15.85 -10.86
N ALA A 6 23.12 -17.09 -11.28
CA ALA A 6 21.79 -17.68 -11.10
C ALA A 6 21.48 -17.89 -9.61
N ALA A 7 22.39 -18.49 -8.84
CA ALA A 7 22.24 -18.62 -7.39
C ALA A 7 22.04 -17.28 -6.67
N ARG A 8 22.77 -16.23 -7.07
CA ARG A 8 22.61 -14.88 -6.51
C ARG A 8 21.24 -14.28 -6.83
N LEU A 9 20.74 -14.45 -8.05
CA LEU A 9 19.38 -14.02 -8.40
C LEU A 9 18.33 -14.78 -7.61
N THR A 10 18.45 -16.11 -7.51
CA THR A 10 17.53 -16.96 -6.73
C THR A 10 17.44 -16.47 -5.29
N ALA A 11 18.58 -16.21 -4.64
CA ALA A 11 18.59 -15.67 -3.27
C ALA A 11 17.92 -14.29 -3.16
N LEU A 12 18.09 -13.41 -4.15
CA LEU A 12 17.37 -12.13 -4.20
C LEU A 12 15.87 -12.33 -4.34
N TYR A 13 15.45 -13.25 -5.21
CA TYR A 13 14.06 -13.58 -5.46
C TYR A 13 13.39 -14.14 -4.22
N GLU A 14 13.92 -15.22 -3.64
CA GLU A 14 13.38 -15.85 -2.43
C GLU A 14 13.25 -14.86 -1.28
N ARG A 15 14.24 -13.99 -1.09
CA ARG A 15 14.25 -13.02 -0.01
C ARG A 15 13.26 -11.86 -0.21
N HIS A 16 13.10 -11.37 -1.44
CA HIS A 16 12.44 -10.09 -1.69
C HIS A 16 11.16 -10.17 -2.53
N HIS A 17 10.87 -11.30 -3.17
CA HIS A 17 9.68 -11.50 -4.00
C HIS A 17 8.40 -11.00 -3.32
N ARG A 18 8.13 -11.46 -2.09
CA ARG A 18 6.91 -11.08 -1.35
C ARG A 18 6.82 -9.58 -1.08
N GLN A 19 7.96 -8.92 -0.85
CA GLN A 19 8.00 -7.48 -0.59
C GLN A 19 7.78 -6.69 -1.87
N VAL A 20 8.38 -7.10 -2.98
CA VAL A 20 8.16 -6.49 -4.31
C VAL A 20 6.71 -6.69 -4.75
N TYR A 21 6.15 -7.89 -4.57
CA TYR A 21 4.75 -8.19 -4.88
C TYR A 21 3.80 -7.34 -4.04
N ALA A 22 4.00 -7.27 -2.72
CA ALA A 22 3.17 -6.43 -1.85
C ALA A 22 3.23 -4.95 -2.24
N TYR A 23 4.42 -4.45 -2.60
CA TYR A 23 4.57 -3.09 -3.12
C TYR A 23 3.78 -2.90 -4.43
N ALA A 24 3.91 -3.81 -5.40
CA ALA A 24 3.21 -3.75 -6.68
C ALA A 24 1.68 -3.79 -6.50
N VAL A 25 1.16 -4.71 -5.68
CA VAL A 25 -0.28 -4.78 -5.34
C VAL A 25 -0.77 -3.47 -4.74
N SER A 26 0.00 -2.86 -3.83
CA SER A 26 -0.38 -1.61 -3.18
C SER A 26 -0.43 -0.40 -4.12
N ARG A 27 0.23 -0.48 -5.28
CA ARG A 27 0.37 0.64 -6.24
C ARG A 27 -0.46 0.47 -7.50
N ALA A 28 -0.62 -0.76 -7.98
CA ALA A 28 -1.24 -1.06 -9.26
C ALA A 28 -2.33 -2.15 -9.18
N GLY A 29 -2.62 -2.68 -7.99
CA GLY A 29 -3.57 -3.77 -7.81
C GLY A 29 -2.98 -5.15 -8.16
N ARG A 30 -3.75 -6.20 -7.83
CA ARG A 30 -3.35 -7.61 -8.07
C ARG A 30 -3.13 -7.95 -9.55
N PRO A 31 -3.98 -7.49 -10.52
CA PRO A 31 -3.85 -7.91 -11.91
C PRO A 31 -2.49 -7.58 -12.55
N LEU A 32 -1.82 -6.52 -12.07
CA LEU A 32 -0.53 -6.06 -12.61
C LEU A 32 0.66 -6.50 -11.76
N ALA A 33 0.46 -7.14 -10.61
CA ALA A 33 1.51 -7.36 -9.63
C ALA A 33 2.54 -8.42 -10.07
N ASP A 34 2.08 -9.57 -10.58
CA ASP A 34 2.96 -10.66 -11.00
C ASP A 34 3.87 -10.24 -12.17
N ASP A 35 3.30 -9.48 -13.10
CA ASP A 35 4.01 -8.86 -14.20
C ASP A 35 5.10 -7.89 -13.72
N VAL A 36 4.76 -6.97 -12.81
CA VAL A 36 5.71 -5.99 -12.27
C VAL A 36 6.84 -6.70 -11.53
N VAL A 37 6.53 -7.75 -10.78
CA VAL A 37 7.53 -8.59 -10.12
C VAL A 37 8.46 -9.24 -11.15
N SER A 38 7.88 -9.90 -12.17
CA SER A 38 8.64 -10.59 -13.21
C SER A 38 9.60 -9.64 -13.92
N GLU A 39 9.11 -8.48 -14.36
CA GLU A 39 9.94 -7.44 -14.99
C GLU A 39 11.00 -6.88 -14.03
N THR A 40 10.68 -6.70 -12.74
CA THR A 40 11.63 -6.23 -11.74
C THR A 40 12.81 -7.19 -11.60
N PHE A 41 12.54 -8.49 -11.50
CA PHE A 41 13.59 -9.49 -11.37
C PHE A 41 14.31 -9.77 -12.70
N LEU A 42 13.66 -9.55 -13.85
CA LEU A 42 14.33 -9.56 -15.15
C LEU A 42 15.35 -8.41 -15.27
N VAL A 43 14.99 -7.22 -14.81
CA VAL A 43 15.93 -6.08 -14.72
C VAL A 43 17.05 -6.38 -13.72
N ALA A 44 16.72 -6.97 -12.57
CA ALA A 44 17.73 -7.39 -11.60
C ALA A 44 18.71 -8.41 -12.18
N TRP A 45 18.24 -9.35 -13.00
CA TRP A 45 19.10 -10.30 -13.72
C TRP A 45 20.05 -9.58 -14.69
N ARG A 46 19.51 -8.72 -15.56
CA ARG A 46 20.30 -7.96 -16.54
C ARG A 46 21.33 -7.04 -15.89
N ARG A 47 21.06 -6.56 -14.69
CA ARG A 47 21.89 -5.61 -13.93
C ARG A 47 22.40 -6.20 -12.63
N LEU A 48 22.62 -7.51 -12.58
CA LEU A 48 22.93 -8.21 -11.34
C LEU A 48 24.16 -7.63 -10.63
N ALA A 49 25.18 -7.20 -11.39
CA ALA A 49 26.37 -6.53 -10.86
C ALA A 49 26.05 -5.20 -10.14
N ASP A 50 25.02 -4.48 -10.57
CA ASP A 50 24.63 -3.17 -10.03
C ASP A 50 23.77 -3.29 -8.76
N VAL A 51 23.24 -4.49 -8.45
CA VAL A 51 22.36 -4.69 -7.30
C VAL A 51 23.18 -4.51 -6.00
N PRO A 52 22.86 -3.51 -5.17
CA PRO A 52 23.61 -3.25 -3.95
C PRO A 52 23.35 -4.32 -2.89
N ALA A 53 24.22 -4.37 -1.87
CA ALA A 53 24.05 -5.30 -0.73
C ALA A 53 22.69 -5.14 -0.04
N GLN A 54 22.21 -3.90 0.10
CA GLN A 54 20.84 -3.61 0.52
C GLN A 54 19.93 -3.57 -0.71
N ALA A 55 19.51 -4.74 -1.18
CA ALA A 55 18.84 -4.86 -2.48
C ALA A 55 17.40 -4.31 -2.50
N LEU A 56 16.67 -4.40 -1.39
CA LEU A 56 15.23 -4.08 -1.38
C LEU A 56 14.90 -2.64 -1.88
N PRO A 57 15.54 -1.55 -1.42
CA PRO A 57 15.27 -0.21 -1.94
C PRO A 57 15.55 -0.09 -3.43
N TRP A 58 16.58 -0.77 -3.94
CA TRP A 58 16.89 -0.78 -5.36
C TRP A 58 15.80 -1.53 -6.15
N LEU A 59 15.37 -2.71 -5.68
CA LEU A 59 14.31 -3.50 -6.29
C LEU A 59 12.97 -2.77 -6.31
N LEU A 60 12.59 -2.09 -5.22
CA LEU A 60 11.38 -1.29 -5.17
C LEU A 60 11.46 -0.06 -6.10
N GLY A 61 12.64 0.54 -6.24
CA GLY A 61 12.88 1.60 -7.23
C GLY A 61 12.72 1.11 -8.67
N VAL A 62 13.21 -0.10 -8.97
CA VAL A 62 13.00 -0.74 -10.27
C VAL A 62 11.50 -1.02 -10.51
N ALA A 63 10.81 -1.63 -9.55
CA ALA A 63 9.37 -1.89 -9.65
C ALA A 63 8.57 -0.60 -9.90
N ARG A 64 8.95 0.48 -9.20
CA ARG A 64 8.36 1.82 -9.42
C ARG A 64 8.53 2.29 -10.85
N ASN A 65 9.74 2.16 -11.41
CA ASN A 65 10.02 2.57 -12.79
C ASN A 65 9.25 1.71 -13.82
N VAL A 66 9.16 0.40 -13.60
CA VAL A 66 8.35 -0.51 -14.43
C VAL A 66 6.89 -0.03 -14.48
N MET A 67 6.29 0.28 -13.33
CA MET A 67 4.91 0.78 -13.27
C MET A 67 4.75 2.16 -13.93
N LEU A 68 5.71 3.08 -13.74
CA LEU A 68 5.66 4.40 -14.38
C LEU A 68 5.73 4.31 -15.91
N GLU A 69 6.52 3.37 -16.45
CA GLU A 69 6.61 3.17 -17.90
C GLU A 69 5.30 2.63 -18.45
N ARG A 70 4.72 1.61 -17.80
CA ARG A 70 3.41 1.04 -18.18
C ARG A 70 2.29 2.10 -18.18
N HIS A 71 2.25 2.97 -17.17
CA HIS A 71 1.27 4.06 -17.13
C HIS A 71 1.48 5.10 -18.25
N ARG A 72 2.73 5.40 -18.63
CA ARG A 72 3.01 6.29 -19.76
C ARG A 72 2.59 5.68 -21.07
N ASP A 73 2.81 4.38 -21.26
CA ASP A 73 2.41 3.68 -22.48
C ASP A 73 0.88 3.56 -22.59
N GLN A 74 0.18 3.33 -21.48
CA GLN A 74 -1.28 3.36 -21.43
C GLN A 74 -1.85 4.76 -21.63
N ALA A 75 -1.29 5.81 -21.01
CA ALA A 75 -1.71 7.20 -21.21
C ALA A 75 -1.42 7.73 -22.62
N ARG A 76 -0.42 7.15 -23.31
CA ARG A 76 -0.13 7.41 -24.73
C ARG A 76 -1.12 6.69 -25.66
N GLN A 77 -1.84 5.68 -25.16
CA GLN A 77 -2.83 4.91 -25.93
C GLN A 77 -4.31 5.22 -25.61
N ALA A 78 -4.69 5.67 -24.39
CA ALA A 78 -6.04 6.18 -24.11
C ALA A 78 -6.14 6.88 -22.73
N GLY A 79 -7.00 7.90 -22.63
CA GLY A 79 -7.27 8.66 -21.39
C GLY A 79 -8.06 7.85 -20.35
N LEU A 80 -7.37 7.35 -19.33
CA LEU A 80 -7.91 6.47 -18.28
C LEU A 80 -8.34 7.24 -17.02
N ALA A 81 -9.45 7.97 -17.10
CA ALA A 81 -10.14 8.53 -15.93
C ALA A 81 -11.40 7.72 -15.53
N GLU A 82 -11.96 6.91 -16.44
CA GLU A 82 -13.25 6.24 -16.24
C GLU A 82 -13.16 4.92 -15.45
N GLU A 83 -11.98 4.28 -15.40
CA GLU A 83 -11.84 2.93 -14.84
C GLU A 83 -11.66 2.92 -13.32
N MET A 84 -11.03 3.95 -12.74
CA MET A 84 -10.85 4.11 -11.29
C MET A 84 -12.16 4.41 -10.55
N ALA A 85 -13.14 5.05 -11.20
CA ALA A 85 -14.45 5.32 -10.60
C ALA A 85 -15.33 4.06 -10.46
N ARG A 86 -15.02 2.99 -11.21
CA ARG A 86 -15.78 1.73 -11.18
C ARG A 86 -15.41 0.86 -9.98
N TRP A 87 -14.12 0.79 -9.64
CA TRP A 87 -13.62 -0.03 -8.52
C TRP A 87 -14.01 0.50 -7.14
N ILE A 88 -14.24 1.82 -7.01
CA ILE A 88 -14.70 2.44 -5.76
C ILE A 88 -16.15 2.02 -5.46
N ARG A 89 -16.98 1.76 -6.48
CA ARG A 89 -18.39 1.36 -6.30
C ARG A 89 -18.56 -0.11 -5.92
N GLU A 90 -17.64 -0.99 -6.31
CA GLU A 90 -17.69 -2.42 -6.02
C GLU A 90 -17.17 -2.79 -4.61
N ALA A 91 -16.45 -1.88 -3.96
CA ALA A 91 -15.85 -2.12 -2.63
C ALA A 91 -16.81 -1.87 -1.45
N ASP A 92 -17.97 -1.26 -1.68
CA ASP A 92 -18.94 -0.87 -0.63
C ASP A 92 -19.87 -2.04 -0.19
N ASP A 93 -19.87 -3.16 -0.92
CA ASP A 93 -20.87 -4.23 -0.77
C ASP A 93 -20.48 -5.37 0.21
N VAL A 94 -19.32 -5.29 0.89
CA VAL A 94 -18.85 -6.36 1.78
C VAL A 94 -18.37 -5.78 3.11
N ALA A 95 -19.32 -5.45 3.99
CA ALA A 95 -19.02 -5.01 5.35
C ALA A 95 -19.76 -5.89 6.38
N ASP A 96 -19.01 -6.77 7.04
CA ASP A 96 -19.26 -7.08 8.45
C ASP A 96 -17.94 -7.48 9.15
N GLY A 97 -17.48 -6.61 10.07
CA GLY A 97 -16.66 -6.96 11.22
C GLY A 97 -15.12 -6.98 11.13
N VAL A 98 -14.44 -5.84 10.85
CA VAL A 98 -13.06 -5.56 11.33
C VAL A 98 -12.83 -4.04 11.52
N THR A 99 -13.16 -3.50 12.69
CA THR A 99 -13.45 -2.07 12.92
C THR A 99 -12.24 -1.11 13.08
N GLU A 100 -11.04 -1.46 12.63
CA GLU A 100 -9.89 -0.51 12.64
C GLU A 100 -8.98 -0.68 11.43
N ARG A 101 -8.72 -1.93 11.04
CA ARG A 101 -7.91 -2.25 9.85
C ARG A 101 -8.61 -1.86 8.55
N ALA A 102 -9.92 -2.04 8.45
CA ALA A 102 -10.71 -1.62 7.28
C ALA A 102 -10.71 -0.08 7.16
N ALA A 103 -10.93 0.65 8.27
CA ALA A 103 -10.85 2.10 8.31
C ALA A 103 -9.46 2.62 7.93
N THR A 104 -8.40 1.96 8.39
CA THR A 104 -7.01 2.29 8.01
C THR A 104 -6.75 2.10 6.51
N LEU A 105 -7.22 0.99 5.94
CA LEU A 105 -7.08 0.71 4.50
C LEU A 105 -7.90 1.69 3.66
N ALA A 106 -9.10 2.05 4.10
CA ALA A 106 -9.91 3.09 3.48
C ALA A 106 -9.21 4.45 3.54
N ALA A 107 -8.71 4.87 4.71
CA ALA A 107 -7.97 6.13 4.86
C ALA A 107 -6.75 6.20 3.94
N LEU A 108 -6.03 5.09 3.77
CA LEU A 108 -4.92 4.99 2.81
C LEU A 108 -5.39 5.14 1.35
N ALA A 109 -6.58 4.63 0.99
CA ALA A 109 -7.15 4.76 -0.35
C ALA A 109 -7.52 6.22 -0.70
N TRP A 110 -7.94 7.01 0.29
CA TRP A 110 -8.28 8.44 0.13
C TRP A 110 -7.08 9.37 -0.01
N LEU A 111 -5.86 8.89 0.25
CA LEU A 111 -4.65 9.69 0.06
C LEU A 111 -4.31 9.85 -1.42
N PRO A 112 -3.70 10.99 -1.82
CA PRO A 112 -3.03 11.09 -3.10
C PRO A 112 -1.99 9.98 -3.27
N ASP A 113 -1.85 9.45 -4.49
CA ASP A 113 -0.96 8.32 -4.77
C ASP A 113 0.46 8.48 -4.24
N ARG A 114 1.00 9.70 -4.35
CA ARG A 114 2.36 10.02 -3.88
C ARG A 114 2.49 9.93 -2.36
N ASP A 115 1.45 10.32 -1.62
CA ASP A 115 1.46 10.28 -0.16
C ASP A 115 1.27 8.85 0.34
N ARG A 116 0.36 8.10 -0.28
CA ARG A 116 0.18 6.66 -0.04
C ARG A 116 1.48 5.90 -0.26
N GLU A 117 2.17 6.15 -1.38
CA GLU A 117 3.46 5.52 -1.69
C GLU A 117 4.52 5.78 -0.61
N ILE A 118 4.63 7.02 -0.11
CA ILE A 118 5.58 7.38 0.96
C ILE A 118 5.29 6.61 2.25
N LEU A 119 4.01 6.50 2.64
CA LEU A 119 3.62 5.77 3.84
C LEU A 119 3.84 4.26 3.67
N THR A 120 3.53 3.69 2.51
CA THR A 120 3.81 2.27 2.23
C THR A 120 5.31 1.96 2.36
N LEU A 121 6.20 2.78 1.78
CA LEU A 121 7.64 2.55 1.85
C LEU A 121 8.18 2.57 3.29
N THR A 122 7.66 3.45 4.14
CA THR A 122 8.18 3.63 5.51
C THR A 122 7.48 2.76 6.54
N ALA A 123 6.15 2.67 6.51
CA ALA A 123 5.36 1.96 7.50
C ALA A 123 5.19 0.46 7.17
N TRP A 124 5.05 0.11 5.88
CA TRP A 124 4.85 -1.28 5.47
C TRP A 124 6.16 -2.00 5.16
N HIS A 125 7.04 -1.35 4.39
CA HIS A 125 8.34 -1.93 4.04
C HIS A 125 9.45 -1.62 5.05
N GLY A 126 9.17 -0.79 6.06
CA GLY A 126 10.13 -0.46 7.12
C GLY A 126 11.38 0.28 6.62
N LEU A 127 11.33 0.90 5.45
CA LEU A 127 12.51 1.57 4.90
C LEU A 127 12.86 2.83 5.71
N SER A 128 14.16 3.04 5.92
CA SER A 128 14.65 4.32 6.41
C SER A 128 14.36 5.44 5.41
N THR A 129 14.38 6.68 5.89
CA THR A 129 14.13 7.87 5.06
C THR A 129 15.10 8.00 3.89
N GLY A 130 16.37 7.58 4.06
CA GLY A 130 17.36 7.57 2.98
C GLY A 130 17.04 6.53 1.90
N GLN A 131 16.69 5.31 2.32
CA GLN A 131 16.31 4.22 1.40
C GLN A 131 15.01 4.54 0.65
N ALA A 132 14.00 5.08 1.34
CA ALA A 132 12.75 5.45 0.70
C ALA A 132 12.94 6.65 -0.26
N ALA A 133 13.83 7.59 0.06
CA ALA A 133 14.19 8.68 -0.86
C ALA A 133 14.85 8.14 -2.14
N GLN A 134 15.71 7.11 -2.02
CA GLN A 134 16.31 6.42 -3.17
C GLN A 134 15.24 5.77 -4.06
N VAL A 135 14.27 5.07 -3.48
CA VAL A 135 13.14 4.48 -4.23
C VAL A 135 12.38 5.55 -5.01
N LEU A 136 12.13 6.71 -4.40
CA LEU A 136 11.40 7.81 -5.03
C LEU A 136 12.24 8.67 -5.99
N GLY A 137 13.55 8.43 -6.09
CA GLY A 137 14.47 9.23 -6.90
C GLY A 137 14.53 10.71 -6.48
N CYS A 138 14.48 11.00 -5.18
CA CYS A 138 14.57 12.37 -4.66
C CYS A 138 15.56 12.50 -3.49
N SER A 139 15.86 13.74 -3.08
CA SER A 139 16.75 13.97 -1.94
C SER A 139 16.11 13.53 -0.62
N ARG A 140 16.94 13.15 0.36
CA ARG A 140 16.47 12.83 1.72
C ARG A 140 15.69 13.98 2.36
N ALA A 141 16.13 15.23 2.16
CA ALA A 141 15.44 16.41 2.68
C ALA A 141 14.05 16.56 2.05
N THR A 142 13.95 16.41 0.73
CA THR A 142 12.66 16.40 0.02
C THR A 142 11.75 15.30 0.52
N PHE A 143 12.28 14.09 0.74
CA PHE A 143 11.52 12.97 1.27
C PHE A 143 10.94 13.27 2.66
N LEU A 144 11.74 13.83 3.57
CA LEU A 144 11.28 14.19 4.92
C LEU A 144 10.12 15.19 4.90
N VAL A 145 10.21 16.23 4.05
CA VAL A 145 9.12 17.20 3.88
C VAL A 145 7.86 16.52 3.38
N ARG A 146 7.98 15.63 2.38
CA ARG A 146 6.82 14.91 1.84
C ARG A 146 6.24 13.93 2.86
N LEU A 147 7.06 13.21 3.62
CA LEU A 147 6.63 12.30 4.68
C LEU A 147 5.86 13.04 5.77
N HIS A 148 6.33 14.21 6.20
CA HIS A 148 5.61 15.03 7.17
C HIS A 148 4.21 15.41 6.63
N ARG A 149 4.13 15.87 5.38
CA ARG A 149 2.85 16.22 4.74
C ARG A 149 1.91 15.01 4.59
N ALA A 150 2.44 13.87 4.17
CA ALA A 150 1.70 12.63 4.02
C ALA A 150 1.12 12.16 5.37
N ARG A 151 1.92 12.19 6.44
CA ARG A 151 1.45 11.87 7.80
C ARG A 151 0.36 12.82 8.28
N LYS A 152 0.54 14.14 8.08
CA LYS A 152 -0.47 15.14 8.46
C LYS A 152 -1.80 14.90 7.75
N ARG A 153 -1.77 14.63 6.44
CA ARG A 153 -2.98 14.32 5.66
C ARG A 153 -3.62 13.01 6.09
N PHE A 154 -2.82 11.98 6.35
CA PHE A 154 -3.33 10.70 6.84
C PHE A 154 -4.08 10.90 8.17
N THR A 155 -3.50 11.61 9.14
CA THR A 155 -4.17 11.94 10.39
C THR A 155 -5.47 12.71 10.19
N GLN A 156 -5.50 13.67 9.25
CA GLN A 156 -6.73 14.41 8.92
C GLN A 156 -7.82 13.49 8.39
N VAL A 157 -7.51 12.62 7.42
CA VAL A 157 -8.48 11.67 6.83
C VAL A 157 -9.00 10.71 7.90
N THR A 158 -8.13 10.13 8.72
CA THR A 158 -8.54 9.22 9.79
C THR A 158 -9.38 9.94 10.86
N SER A 159 -9.05 11.18 11.23
CA SER A 159 -9.82 11.95 12.22
C SER A 159 -11.24 12.27 11.74
N VAL A 160 -11.42 12.54 10.44
CA VAL A 160 -12.74 12.78 9.84
C VAL A 160 -13.55 11.47 9.81
N GLN A 161 -12.93 10.34 9.50
CA GLN A 161 -13.62 9.04 9.49
C GLN A 161 -14.01 8.55 10.88
N SER A 162 -13.18 8.79 11.91
CA SER A 162 -13.53 8.50 13.30
C SER A 162 -14.68 9.36 13.83
N ALA A 163 -14.88 10.57 13.29
CA ALA A 163 -16.00 11.44 13.67
C ALA A 163 -17.34 11.05 13.01
N VAL A 164 -17.30 10.29 11.90
CA VAL A 164 -18.49 9.87 11.14
C VAL A 164 -18.99 8.48 11.56
N ALA A 165 -18.18 7.68 12.28
CA ALA A 165 -18.63 6.41 12.84
C ALA A 165 -19.66 6.65 13.97
N PRO A 166 -20.89 6.10 13.88
CA PRO A 166 -21.85 6.22 14.97
C PRO A 166 -21.27 5.51 16.20
N SER A 167 -21.15 6.26 17.30
CA SER A 167 -20.73 5.71 18.59
C SER A 167 -21.62 4.53 18.95
N PRO A 168 -21.08 3.37 19.39
CA PRO A 168 -21.91 2.32 19.94
C PRO A 168 -22.50 2.84 21.24
N SER A 169 -23.76 3.28 21.18
CA SER A 169 -24.55 3.69 22.34
C SER A 169 -24.47 2.58 23.38
N THR A 170 -23.88 2.88 24.52
CA THR A 170 -23.88 2.01 25.68
C THR A 170 -25.32 1.88 26.15
N THR A 171 -26.03 0.83 25.72
CA THR A 171 -27.36 0.52 26.26
C THR A 171 -27.17 0.01 27.69
N ARG A 172 -27.24 0.94 28.63
CA ARG A 172 -27.42 0.69 30.06
C ARG A 172 -28.72 -0.10 30.24
N ARG A 173 -28.59 -1.38 30.59
CA ARG A 173 -29.71 -2.26 30.98
C ARG A 173 -30.32 -1.71 32.27
N VAL A 174 -31.47 -1.06 32.16
CA VAL A 174 -32.39 -0.87 33.30
C VAL A 174 -33.20 -2.16 33.40
N THR A 175 -32.89 -2.97 34.40
CA THR A 175 -33.77 -4.04 34.85
C THR A 175 -34.89 -3.38 35.65
N ASP A 176 -36.07 -3.26 35.07
CA ASP A 176 -37.29 -2.98 35.84
C ASP A 176 -38.29 -4.12 35.65
N GLY A 177 -38.92 -4.49 36.75
CA GLY A 177 -39.62 -5.74 36.95
C GLY A 177 -40.94 -5.82 36.19
N GLN A 178 -41.23 -7.01 35.67
CA GLN A 178 -42.58 -7.38 35.25
C GLN A 178 -43.12 -8.48 36.16
N ARG A 179 -44.07 -8.06 37.00
CA ARG A 179 -45.15 -8.90 37.52
C ARG A 179 -45.90 -9.53 36.34
N VAL A 180 -46.18 -10.83 36.43
CA VAL A 180 -47.25 -11.49 35.68
C VAL A 180 -48.27 -12.01 36.68
N ALA A 181 -49.51 -11.58 36.50
CA ALA A 181 -50.70 -12.13 37.13
C ALA A 181 -51.39 -13.09 36.15
N ALA A 182 -51.88 -14.22 36.65
CA ALA A 182 -53.05 -15.00 36.21
C ALA A 182 -53.05 -16.33 37.01
N ALA A 183 -54.00 -16.55 37.92
CA ALA A 183 -55.33 -17.12 37.67
C ALA A 183 -55.27 -18.65 37.44
N GLY A 184 -55.80 -19.40 38.40
CA GLY A 184 -55.90 -20.86 38.45
C GLY A 184 -56.05 -21.33 39.89
#